data_AF-A0A950I6F1-F1
#
_entry.id   AF-A0A950I6F1-F1
#
_cell.length_a   1.000
_cell.length_b   1.000
_cell.length_c   1.000
_cell.angle_alpha   90.00
_cell.angle_beta   90.00
_cell.angle_gamma   90.00
#
_symmetry.space_group_name_H-M   'P 1'
#
loop_
_entity.id
_entity.type
_entity.pdbx_description
1 polymer ?
#
loop_
_entity_poly.entity_id
_entity_poly.type
_entity_poly.pdbx_seq_one_letter_code
_entity_poly.pdbx_strand_id
1 'polypeptide(L)'
;MNFLAISISMVNMSDFIYYCTFFVTAALALGALGLAHRAIRRGGNEKIYLNRFTVASMLSGLVSGVFLYYGVLWLFDILGYRVNVGHGEVLIAAPLFNFILGAVLVIPGRMVLQWQPIRL
;
A
#
# COMPACT_ATOMS: atom_id res chain seq x y z
N MET A 1 -28.66 -28.74 2.81
CA MET A 1 -28.26 -27.60 1.96
C MET A 1 -27.67 -26.46 2.82
N ASN A 2 -26.47 -26.62 3.39
CA ASN A 2 -25.82 -25.56 4.18
C ASN A 2 -24.27 -25.61 4.15
N PHE A 3 -23.67 -26.41 3.27
CA PHE A 3 -22.21 -26.50 3.17
C PHE A 3 -21.63 -25.53 2.11
N LEU A 4 -22.43 -25.16 1.11
CA LEU A 4 -22.05 -24.24 0.04
C LEU A 4 -22.17 -22.75 0.43
N ALA A 5 -22.99 -22.42 1.43
CA ALA A 5 -23.11 -21.04 1.91
C ALA A 5 -21.91 -20.63 2.79
N ILE A 6 -21.29 -21.59 3.49
CA ILE A 6 -20.11 -21.35 4.33
C ILE A 6 -18.83 -21.22 3.49
N SER A 7 -18.77 -21.88 2.33
CA SER A 7 -17.64 -21.74 1.40
C SER A 7 -17.63 -20.40 0.65
N ILE A 8 -18.78 -19.73 0.51
CA ILE A 8 -18.88 -18.40 -0.11
C ILE A 8 -18.59 -17.28 0.91
N SER A 9 -18.82 -17.52 2.21
CA SER A 9 -18.46 -16.58 3.28
C SER A 9 -16.97 -16.59 3.64
N MET A 10 -16.21 -17.57 3.15
CA MET A 10 -14.74 -17.61 3.25
C MET A 10 -14.08 -16.96 2.03
N VAL A 11 -14.50 -15.75 1.65
CA VAL A 11 -13.46 -14.78 1.22
C VAL A 11 -12.59 -14.64 2.47
N ASN A 12 -11.44 -15.33 2.48
CA ASN A 12 -10.70 -15.54 3.72
C ASN A 12 -10.40 -14.18 4.31
N MET A 13 -10.65 -14.02 5.61
CA MET A 13 -10.42 -12.77 6.31
C MET A 13 -8.99 -12.25 6.09
N SER A 14 -8.03 -13.16 5.91
CA SER A 14 -6.67 -12.89 5.46
C SER A 14 -6.59 -12.20 4.09
N ASP A 15 -7.36 -12.65 3.11
CA ASP A 15 -7.42 -12.09 1.75
C ASP A 15 -8.00 -10.68 1.80
N PHE A 16 -9.06 -10.48 2.61
CA PHE A 16 -9.62 -9.15 2.84
C PHE A 16 -8.59 -8.19 3.45
N ILE A 17 -7.90 -8.62 4.52
CA ILE A 17 -6.85 -7.82 5.16
C ILE A 17 -5.73 -7.50 4.15
N TYR A 18 -5.33 -8.48 3.35
CA TYR A 18 -4.33 -8.32 2.30
C TYR A 18 -4.75 -7.27 1.26
N TYR A 19 -5.97 -7.34 0.73
CA TYR A 19 -6.48 -6.31 -0.19
C TYR A 19 -6.58 -4.93 0.47
N CYS A 20 -7.02 -4.84 1.74
CA CYS A 20 -7.02 -3.58 2.47
C CYS A 20 -5.62 -2.95 2.54
N THR A 21 -4.58 -3.75 2.79
CA THR A 21 -3.20 -3.22 2.81
C THR A 21 -2.79 -2.63 1.45
N PHE A 22 -3.18 -3.25 0.34
CA PHE A 22 -2.91 -2.72 -0.99
C PHE A 22 -3.60 -1.38 -1.26
N PHE A 23 -4.88 -1.27 -0.91
CA PHE A 23 -5.61 -0.02 -1.09
C PHE A 23 -5.02 1.11 -0.24
N VAL A 24 -4.59 0.82 0.98
CA VAL A 24 -3.91 1.84 1.80
C VAL A 24 -2.57 2.23 1.20
N THR A 25 -1.76 1.27 0.72
CA THR A 25 -0.51 1.56 0.00
C THR A 25 -0.76 2.49 -1.19
N ALA A 26 -1.75 2.19 -2.01
CA ALA A 26 -2.11 3.01 -3.16
C ALA A 26 -2.56 4.41 -2.74
N ALA A 27 -3.39 4.54 -1.70
CA ALA A 27 -3.85 5.83 -1.19
C ALA A 27 -2.69 6.68 -0.65
N LEU A 28 -1.75 6.08 0.08
CA LEU A 28 -0.55 6.76 0.59
C LEU A 28 0.36 7.22 -0.56
N ALA A 29 0.59 6.37 -1.56
CA ALA A 29 1.36 6.72 -2.74
C ALA A 29 0.71 7.88 -3.54
N LEU A 30 -0.61 7.86 -3.72
CA LEU A 30 -1.35 8.96 -4.36
C LEU A 30 -1.29 10.25 -3.55
N GLY A 31 -1.36 10.16 -2.21
CA GLY A 31 -1.16 11.29 -1.32
C GLY A 31 0.24 11.91 -1.46
N ALA A 32 1.29 11.07 -1.47
CA ALA A 32 2.66 11.48 -1.70
C ALA A 32 2.85 12.13 -3.09
N LEU A 33 2.22 11.57 -4.11
CA LEU A 33 2.20 12.13 -5.47
C LEU A 33 1.59 13.53 -5.48
N GLY A 34 0.43 13.71 -4.85
CA GLY A 34 -0.26 15.01 -4.76
C GLY A 34 0.57 16.06 -4.02
N LEU A 35 1.26 15.67 -2.94
CA LEU A 35 2.18 16.56 -2.21
C LEU A 35 3.39 16.95 -3.05
N ALA A 36 4.04 15.98 -3.71
CA ALA A 36 5.17 16.24 -4.60
C ALA A 36 4.77 17.15 -5.77
N HIS A 37 3.63 16.88 -6.39
CA HIS A 37 3.07 17.69 -7.48
C HIS A 37 2.79 19.14 -7.05
N ARG A 38 2.22 19.34 -5.86
CA ARG A 38 2.00 20.69 -5.29
C ARG A 38 3.31 21.41 -5.01
N ALA A 39 4.32 20.69 -4.52
CA ALA A 39 5.61 21.28 -4.18
C ALA A 39 6.43 21.69 -5.42
N ILE A 40 6.43 20.86 -6.47
CA ILE A 40 7.06 21.19 -7.75
C ILE A 40 6.39 22.42 -8.38
N ARG A 41 5.05 22.46 -8.40
CA ARG A 41 4.30 23.63 -8.91
C ARG A 41 4.58 24.94 -8.17
N ARG A 42 5.02 24.87 -6.90
CA ARG A 42 5.40 26.05 -6.11
C ARG A 42 6.84 26.51 -6.37
N GLY A 43 7.49 26.00 -7.42
CA GLY A 43 8.90 26.31 -7.74
C GLY A 43 9.91 25.44 -7.00
N GLY A 44 9.46 24.32 -6.44
CA GLY A 44 10.32 23.36 -5.77
C GLY A 44 11.24 22.61 -6.75
N ASN A 45 12.44 22.26 -6.31
CA ASN A 45 13.38 21.50 -7.14
C ASN A 45 12.83 20.11 -7.51
N GLU A 46 12.49 19.93 -8.79
CA GLU A 46 11.87 18.73 -9.34
C GLU A 46 12.62 17.44 -8.97
N LYS A 47 13.96 17.42 -9.11
CA LYS A 47 14.77 16.24 -8.80
C LYS A 47 14.64 15.81 -7.33
N ILE A 48 14.60 16.78 -6.42
CA ILE A 48 14.44 16.53 -4.98
C ILE A 48 13.06 15.93 -4.70
N TYR A 49 11.99 16.49 -5.29
CA TYR A 49 10.64 16.02 -5.04
C TYR A 49 10.32 14.68 -5.71
N LEU A 50 10.90 14.38 -6.88
CA LEU A 50 10.85 13.06 -7.50
C LEU A 50 11.52 12.00 -6.63
N ASN A 51 12.68 12.32 -6.05
CA ASN A 51 13.39 11.40 -5.17
C ASN A 51 12.63 11.19 -3.85
N ARG A 52 12.10 12.27 -3.27
CA ARG A 52 11.23 12.20 -2.08
C ARG A 52 9.96 11.38 -2.34
N PHE A 53 9.33 11.56 -3.49
CA PHE A 53 8.18 10.75 -3.90
C PHE A 53 8.55 9.27 -4.02
N THR A 54 9.68 8.96 -4.65
CA THR A 54 10.18 7.58 -4.79
C THR A 54 10.37 6.93 -3.43
N VAL A 55 11.09 7.61 -2.52
CA VAL A 55 11.32 7.12 -1.16
C VAL A 55 10.01 6.99 -0.38
N ALA A 56 9.12 7.99 -0.45
CA ALA A 56 7.84 7.95 0.24
C ALA A 56 6.94 6.81 -0.26
N SER A 57 6.89 6.56 -1.57
CA SER A 57 6.11 5.45 -2.16
C SER A 57 6.64 4.10 -1.70
N MET A 58 7.96 3.88 -1.74
CA MET A 58 8.58 2.63 -1.29
C MET A 58 8.41 2.41 0.22
N LEU A 59 8.64 3.44 1.03
CA LEU A 59 8.42 3.39 2.48
C LEU A 59 6.95 3.16 2.81
N SER A 60 6.03 3.78 2.06
CA SER A 60 4.60 3.57 2.27
C SER A 60 4.21 2.12 2.08
N GLY A 61 4.73 1.44 1.05
CA GLY A 61 4.49 0.01 0.81
C GLY A 61 5.14 -0.90 1.85
N LEU A 62 6.34 -0.56 2.33
CA LEU A 62 6.97 -1.30 3.42
C LEU A 62 6.18 -1.17 4.73
N VAL A 63 5.83 0.08 5.10
CA VAL A 63 5.18 0.39 6.37
C VAL A 63 3.74 -0.14 6.36
N SER A 64 2.97 0.06 5.29
CA SER A 64 1.62 -0.49 5.19
C SER A 64 1.64 -2.02 5.16
N GLY A 65 2.59 -2.62 4.44
CA GLY A 65 2.69 -4.07 4.34
C GLY A 65 2.98 -4.74 5.69
N VAL A 66 3.85 -4.13 6.50
CA VAL A 66 4.19 -4.64 7.84
C VAL A 66 3.17 -4.16 8.87
N PHE A 67 3.13 -2.87 9.18
CA PHE A 67 2.36 -2.37 10.33
C PHE A 67 0.86 -2.57 10.18
N LEU A 68 0.33 -2.48 8.96
CA LEU A 68 -1.11 -2.57 8.72
C LEU A 68 -1.56 -4.03 8.74
N TYR A 69 -0.78 -4.95 8.16
CA TYR A 69 -1.08 -6.39 8.24
C TYR A 69 -1.00 -6.90 9.69
N TYR A 70 0.12 -6.66 10.37
CA TYR A 70 0.28 -7.08 11.77
C TYR A 70 -0.67 -6.34 12.72
N GLY A 71 -0.91 -5.05 12.51
CA GLY A 71 -1.82 -4.26 13.33
C GLY A 71 -3.27 -4.72 13.21
N VAL A 72 -3.72 -5.09 12.00
CA VAL A 72 -5.07 -5.61 11.80
C VAL A 72 -5.21 -7.01 12.38
N LEU A 73 -4.22 -7.89 12.23
CA LEU A 73 -4.23 -9.20 12.90
C LEU A 73 -4.31 -9.07 14.41
N TRP A 74 -3.50 -8.18 14.99
CA TRP A 74 -3.52 -7.89 16.43
C TRP A 74 -4.86 -7.32 16.90
N LEU A 75 -5.47 -6.43 16.11
CA LEU A 75 -6.80 -5.89 16.41
C LEU A 75 -7.87 -6.99 16.43
N PHE A 76 -7.83 -7.93 15.49
CA PHE A 76 -8.76 -9.06 15.47
C PHE A 76 -8.56 -10.02 16.65
N ASP A 77 -7.31 -10.25 17.06
CA ASP A 77 -6.99 -11.07 18.24
C ASP A 77 -7.55 -10.44 19.53
N ILE A 78 -7.42 -9.13 19.70
CA ILE A 78 -8.03 -8.39 20.82
C ILE A 78 -9.55 -8.47 20.81
N LEU A 79 -10.17 -8.43 19.63
CA LEU A 79 -11.62 -8.53 19.47
C LEU A 79 -12.14 -9.98 19.63
N GLY A 80 -11.26 -10.95 19.93
CA GLY A 80 -11.61 -12.34 20.19
C GLY A 80 -11.79 -13.19 18.92
N TYR A 81 -11.45 -12.66 17.75
CA TYR A 81 -11.48 -13.40 16.49
C TYR A 81 -10.12 -14.05 16.22
N ARG A 82 -10.06 -15.39 16.30
CA ARG A 82 -8.86 -16.14 15.92
C ARG A 82 -8.74 -16.22 14.40
N VAL A 83 -7.97 -15.32 13.81
CA VAL A 83 -7.63 -15.36 12.38
C VAL A 83 -6.56 -16.42 12.17
N ASN A 84 -6.92 -17.53 11.51
CA ASN A 84 -5.95 -18.56 11.14
C ASN A 84 -5.17 -18.09 9.90
N VAL A 85 -4.04 -17.43 10.13
CA VAL A 85 -3.08 -17.12 9.07
C VAL A 85 -2.32 -18.39 8.71
N GLY A 86 -2.83 -19.12 7.71
CA GLY A 86 -2.22 -20.35 7.23
C GLY A 86 -0.78 -20.11 6.78
N HIS A 87 0.16 -20.90 7.34
CA HIS A 87 1.61 -20.88 7.13
C HIS A 87 2.30 -19.50 7.25
N GLY A 88 3.45 -19.48 7.93
CA GLY A 88 4.27 -18.27 8.15
C GLY A 88 4.69 -17.51 6.88
N GLU A 89 4.50 -18.11 5.71
CA GLU A 89 4.83 -17.56 4.39
C GLU A 89 3.99 -16.32 4.05
N VAL A 90 2.71 -16.27 4.43
CA VAL A 90 1.82 -15.14 4.12
C VAL A 90 2.27 -13.87 4.87
N LEU A 91 2.85 -14.04 6.06
CA LEU A 91 3.37 -12.94 6.89
C LEU A 91 4.57 -12.23 6.25
N ILE A 92 5.32 -12.93 5.38
CA ILE A 92 6.46 -12.37 4.65
C ILE A 92 6.01 -11.88 3.27
N ALA A 93 5.11 -12.63 2.62
CA ALA A 93 4.58 -12.28 1.31
C ALA A 93 3.84 -10.93 1.33
N ALA A 94 2.99 -10.67 2.33
CA ALA A 94 2.20 -9.44 2.38
C ALA A 94 3.03 -8.13 2.41
N PRO A 95 4.06 -8.02 3.27
CA PRO A 95 5.02 -6.91 3.21
C PRO A 95 5.76 -6.81 1.88
N LEU A 96 6.22 -7.93 1.34
CA LEU A 96 6.99 -7.96 0.10
C LEU A 96 6.14 -7.48 -1.09
N PHE A 97 4.89 -7.95 -1.20
CA PHE A 97 3.98 -7.52 -2.25
C PHE A 97 3.61 -6.04 -2.14
N ASN A 98 3.40 -5.51 -0.94
CA ASN A 98 3.15 -4.07 -0.77
C ASN A 98 4.38 -3.23 -1.09
N PHE A 99 5.58 -3.69 -0.76
CA PHE A 99 6.82 -3.04 -1.17
C PHE A 99 6.97 -3.01 -2.70
N ILE A 100 6.73 -4.15 -3.37
CA ILE A 100 6.74 -4.25 -4.83
C ILE A 100 5.66 -3.33 -5.42
N LEU A 101 4.44 -3.31 -4.88
CA LEU A 101 3.40 -2.39 -5.32
C LEU A 101 3.85 -0.93 -5.18
N GLY A 102 4.42 -0.57 -4.04
CA GLY A 102 4.97 0.77 -3.78
C GLY A 102 6.03 1.16 -4.82
N ALA A 103 6.91 0.23 -5.20
CA ALA A 103 7.91 0.42 -6.24
C ALA A 103 7.28 0.52 -7.65
N VAL A 104 6.30 -0.32 -7.98
CA VAL A 104 5.58 -0.26 -9.26
C VAL A 104 4.87 1.08 -9.42
N LEU A 105 4.25 1.61 -8.36
CA LEU A 105 3.57 2.92 -8.35
C LEU A 105 4.52 4.11 -8.53
N VAL A 106 5.82 3.94 -8.25
CA VAL A 106 6.82 4.99 -8.54
C VAL A 106 6.90 5.27 -10.04
N ILE A 107 6.80 4.25 -10.88
CA ILE A 107 6.95 4.39 -12.33
C ILE A 107 5.88 5.34 -12.92
N PRO A 108 4.57 5.05 -12.82
CA PRO A 108 3.55 5.95 -13.34
C PRO A 108 3.53 7.28 -12.56
N GLY A 109 3.79 7.28 -11.25
CA GLY A 109 3.84 8.52 -10.47
C GLY A 109 4.93 9.49 -10.94
N ARG A 110 6.14 8.97 -11.26
CA ARG A 110 7.22 9.79 -11.82
C ARG A 110 6.89 10.29 -13.22
N MET A 111 6.30 9.44 -14.08
CA MET A 111 5.85 9.88 -15.41
C MET A 111 4.86 11.05 -15.31
N VAL A 112 3.90 10.97 -14.38
CA VAL A 112 2.93 12.06 -14.13
C VAL A 112 3.60 13.33 -13.61
N LEU A 113 4.59 13.22 -12.72
CA LEU A 113 5.33 14.38 -12.20
C LEU A 113 6.22 15.05 -13.25
N GLN A 114 6.80 14.27 -14.17
CA GLN A 114 7.69 14.77 -15.24
C GLN A 114 6.92 15.37 -16.42
N TRP A 115 5.67 14.97 -16.64
CA TRP A 115 4.80 15.55 -17.67
C TRP A 115 4.26 16.95 -17.32
N GLN A 116 4.79 17.62 -16.29
CA GLN A 116 4.42 19.01 -16.04
C GLN A 116 5.02 19.93 -17.12
N PRO A 117 4.21 20.81 -17.73
CA PRO A 117 4.72 21.77 -18.67
C PRO A 117 5.73 22.67 -17.95
N ILE A 118 6.95 22.73 -18.49
CA ILE A 118 7.99 23.66 -18.10
C ILE A 118 7.37 25.06 -18.15
N ARG A 119 7.06 25.64 -16.98
CA ARG A 119 6.77 27.07 -16.90
C ARG A 119 8.12 27.76 -16.87
N LEU A 120 8.55 28.17 -18.07
CA LEU A 120 9.59 29.18 -18.29
C LEU A 120 9.24 30.46 -17.54
#